data_AF-W2HU25-F1
#
_entry.id   AF-W2HU25-F1
#
_cell.length_a   1.000
_cell.length_b   1.000
_cell.length_c   1.000
_cell.angle_alpha   90.00
_cell.angle_beta   90.00
_cell.angle_gamma   90.00
#
_symmetry.space_group_name_H-M   'P 1'
#
loop_
_entity.id
_entity.type
_entity.pdbx_description
1 polymer ?
#
loop_
_entity_poly.entity_id
_entity_poly.type
_entity_poly.pdbx_seq_one_letter_code
_entity_poly.pdbx_strand_id
1 'polypeptide(L)'
;MRATLSLLVAVPALAAARNVVTIGMTGSWHSANVTEDNTKLLDTALSGSSYSKSVGDKRVCFTEVTSLETQVVAGTNYRFHISGCDVTDSDGECSASTLSSCELSDFVVQIFEQSWTSTLKVTSIKAEEAATTTQSSTSTSSSASSSGERMVQSAVQQTLSENEKKEVDAWIQANGLNQYGDAATRMYTGGTPLFDENTGKTKDRYAYILSHHPERPWQETAMNFAVEKGVDETQGQGSVAGVFAMLGVFTVVLAGVAVLKMHQGRRDRVRYNPIHTREK
;
A
#
# COMPACT_ATOMS: atom_id res chain seq x y z
N MET A 1 -10.47 37.98 -62.14
CA MET A 1 -9.51 37.85 -61.03
C MET A 1 -10.11 36.83 -60.06
N ARG A 2 -9.53 35.63 -59.95
CA ARG A 2 -10.01 34.56 -59.05
C ARG A 2 -9.07 34.52 -57.84
N ALA A 3 -9.57 34.91 -56.67
CA ALA A 3 -8.84 34.82 -55.41
C ALA A 3 -9.14 33.47 -54.76
N THR A 4 -8.13 32.61 -54.65
CA THR A 4 -8.18 31.36 -53.90
C THR A 4 -7.77 31.64 -52.45
N LEU A 5 -8.71 31.49 -51.52
CA LEU A 5 -8.46 31.58 -50.08
C LEU A 5 -8.10 30.17 -49.57
N SER A 6 -6.84 29.94 -49.21
CA SER A 6 -6.40 28.70 -48.56
C SER A 6 -6.70 28.77 -47.06
N LEU A 7 -7.56 27.86 -46.58
CA LEU A 7 -7.92 27.72 -45.18
C LEU A 7 -6.94 26.75 -44.49
N LEU A 8 -6.11 27.27 -43.59
CA LEU A 8 -5.18 26.51 -42.75
C LEU A 8 -5.92 26.10 -41.46
N VAL A 9 -6.28 24.82 -41.33
CA VAL A 9 -6.87 24.27 -40.10
C VAL A 9 -5.74 23.81 -39.19
N ALA A 10 -5.48 24.57 -38.12
CA ALA A 10 -4.62 24.14 -37.03
C ALA A 10 -5.41 23.23 -36.09
N VAL A 11 -5.00 21.97 -35.96
CA VAL A 11 -5.57 21.03 -34.98
C VAL A 11 -4.80 21.19 -33.66
N PRO A 12 -5.44 21.61 -32.55
CA PRO A 12 -4.80 21.63 -31.25
C PRO A 12 -4.65 20.18 -30.75
N ALA A 13 -3.41 19.76 -30.50
CA ALA A 13 -3.12 18.50 -29.83
C ALA A 13 -3.57 18.60 -28.37
N LEU A 14 -4.69 17.96 -28.03
CA LEU A 14 -5.07 17.71 -26.64
C LEU A 14 -4.07 16.73 -26.03
N ALA A 15 -3.17 17.27 -25.19
CA ALA A 15 -2.37 16.46 -24.28
C ALA A 15 -3.31 15.87 -23.21
N ALA A 16 -3.71 14.62 -23.41
CA ALA A 16 -4.36 13.84 -22.37
C ALA A 16 -3.33 13.54 -21.26
N ALA A 17 -3.39 14.28 -20.15
CA ALA A 17 -2.66 13.94 -18.94
C ALA A 17 -3.15 12.58 -18.45
N ARG A 18 -2.31 11.55 -18.59
CA ARG A 18 -2.56 10.26 -17.97
C ARG A 18 -2.32 10.43 -16.47
N ASN A 19 -3.39 10.33 -15.67
CA ASN A 19 -3.26 10.08 -14.24
C ASN A 19 -2.55 8.74 -14.07
N VAL A 20 -1.25 8.80 -13.82
CA VAL A 20 -0.48 7.65 -13.36
C VAL A 20 -0.98 7.37 -11.95
N VAL A 21 -1.87 6.40 -11.81
CA VAL A 21 -2.16 5.80 -10.51
C VAL A 21 -0.92 4.99 -10.16
N THR A 22 -0.02 5.60 -9.38
CA THR A 22 1.08 4.89 -8.76
C THR A 22 0.47 3.92 -7.77
N ILE A 23 0.26 2.66 -8.18
CA ILE A 23 -0.09 1.58 -7.28
C ILE A 23 1.15 1.37 -6.40
N GLY A 24 1.16 2.01 -5.24
CA GLY A 24 2.27 1.97 -4.30
C GLY A 24 2.56 0.54 -3.91
N MET A 25 3.84 0.16 -4.03
CA MET A 25 4.36 -1.10 -3.51
C MET A 25 3.98 -1.22 -2.03
N THR A 26 3.22 -2.25 -1.70
CA THR A 26 2.64 -2.46 -0.37
C THR A 26 3.76 -2.64 0.66
N GLY A 27 3.74 -1.81 1.71
CA GLY A 27 4.70 -1.85 2.81
C GLY A 27 5.68 -0.67 2.91
N SER A 28 5.76 0.24 1.94
CA SER A 28 6.43 1.55 2.14
C SER A 28 5.48 2.52 2.86
N TRP A 29 6.01 3.58 3.47
CA TRP A 29 5.19 4.76 3.77
C TRP A 29 4.85 5.50 2.48
N HIS A 30 3.65 6.06 2.41
CA HIS A 30 3.16 6.87 1.29
C HIS A 30 2.42 8.08 1.85
N SER A 31 2.66 9.25 1.28
CA SER A 31 1.86 10.43 1.59
C SER A 31 0.40 10.21 1.20
N ALA A 32 -0.51 10.63 2.07
CA ALA A 32 -1.95 10.60 1.87
C ALA A 32 -2.55 11.97 2.20
N ASN A 33 -3.70 12.26 1.59
CA ASN A 33 -4.42 13.49 1.91
C ASN A 33 -5.06 13.39 3.30
N VAL A 34 -5.03 14.50 4.04
CA VAL A 34 -5.82 14.67 5.25
C VAL A 34 -7.30 14.76 4.87
N THR A 35 -8.14 13.94 5.50
CA THR A 35 -9.59 13.87 5.27
C THR A 35 -10.32 13.82 6.61
N GLU A 36 -11.59 14.19 6.64
CA GLU A 36 -12.41 14.13 7.86
C GLU A 36 -12.39 12.73 8.50
N ASP A 37 -12.44 11.67 7.70
CA ASP A 37 -12.39 10.29 8.18
C ASP A 37 -11.09 9.96 8.92
N ASN A 38 -9.94 10.41 8.40
CA ASN A 38 -8.65 10.12 9.04
C ASN A 38 -8.37 11.05 10.22
N THR A 39 -8.87 12.28 10.20
CA THR A 39 -8.87 13.16 11.38
C THR A 39 -9.73 12.59 12.49
N LYS A 40 -10.91 12.04 12.18
CA LYS A 40 -11.76 11.36 13.18
C LYS A 40 -11.10 10.10 13.74
N LEU A 41 -10.35 9.37 12.93
CA LEU A 41 -9.56 8.23 13.38
C LEU A 41 -8.48 8.67 14.39
N LEU A 42 -7.78 9.78 14.10
CA LEU A 42 -6.81 10.39 15.02
C LEU A 42 -7.48 10.82 16.34
N ASP A 43 -8.60 11.53 16.25
CA ASP A 43 -9.40 11.97 17.41
C ASP A 43 -9.83 10.79 18.28
N THR A 44 -10.39 9.74 17.67
CA THR A 44 -10.81 8.51 18.37
C THR A 44 -9.63 7.79 19.01
N ALA A 45 -8.47 7.75 18.35
CA ALA A 45 -7.30 7.07 18.87
C ALA A 45 -6.69 7.81 20.06
N LEU A 46 -6.63 9.15 20.01
CA LEU A 46 -6.06 9.98 21.06
C LEU A 46 -6.98 10.12 22.28
N SER A 47 -8.30 10.22 22.08
CA SER A 47 -9.30 10.20 23.16
C SER A 47 -9.50 8.83 23.80
N GLY A 48 -9.09 7.76 23.10
CA GLY A 48 -9.16 6.40 23.60
C GLY A 48 -8.12 6.08 24.67
N SER A 49 -8.12 4.83 25.16
CA SER A 49 -7.14 4.33 26.13
C SER A 49 -6.13 3.35 25.54
N SER A 50 -6.22 3.07 24.23
CA SER A 50 -5.42 2.06 23.55
C SER A 50 -4.06 2.62 23.11
N TYR A 51 -3.14 2.68 24.07
CA TYR A 51 -1.75 3.07 23.84
C TYR A 51 -0.82 1.86 23.93
N SER A 52 0.20 1.83 23.08
CA SER A 52 1.30 0.87 23.22
C SER A 52 2.17 1.20 24.44
N LYS A 53 2.81 0.18 25.02
CA LYS A 53 3.72 0.36 26.16
C LYS A 53 4.87 1.31 25.86
N SER A 54 5.30 1.39 24.60
CA SER A 54 6.38 2.28 24.15
C SER A 54 6.01 3.76 24.15
N VAL A 55 4.71 4.11 24.16
CA VAL A 55 4.27 5.51 24.29
C VAL A 55 4.43 6.01 25.72
N GLY A 56 4.31 5.11 26.72
CA GLY A 56 4.32 5.47 28.13
C GLY A 56 3.16 6.38 28.51
N ASP A 57 3.45 7.36 29.37
CA ASP A 57 2.45 8.31 29.89
C ASP A 57 2.25 9.54 28.99
N LYS A 58 3.00 9.66 27.88
CA LYS A 58 2.89 10.80 26.97
C LYS A 58 1.50 10.83 26.34
N ARG A 59 0.81 11.97 26.43
CA ARG A 59 -0.44 12.25 25.72
C ARG A 59 -0.31 13.56 24.99
N VAL A 60 -1.01 13.66 23.86
CA VAL A 60 -1.07 14.89 23.08
C VAL A 60 -2.50 15.11 22.62
N CYS A 61 -2.95 16.36 22.61
CA CYS A 61 -4.12 16.76 21.84
C CYS A 61 -3.65 17.48 20.57
N PHE A 62 -4.52 17.57 19.56
CA PHE A 62 -4.18 18.25 18.30
C PHE A 62 -5.13 19.41 18.00
N THR A 63 -4.63 20.42 17.28
CA THR A 63 -5.45 21.49 16.68
C THR A 63 -5.53 21.37 15.18
N GLU A 64 -4.46 20.88 14.55
CA GLU A 64 -4.34 20.78 13.11
C GLU A 64 -3.52 19.54 12.75
N VAL A 65 -3.89 18.90 11.64
CA VAL A 65 -3.10 17.85 11.00
C VAL A 65 -2.37 18.47 9.81
N THR A 66 -1.05 18.61 9.92
CA THR A 66 -0.23 19.26 8.90
C THR A 66 0.07 18.33 7.73
N SER A 67 0.25 17.03 7.98
CA SER A 67 0.38 16.02 6.93
C SER A 67 0.07 14.61 7.44
N LEU A 68 -0.16 13.70 6.49
CA LEU A 68 -0.43 12.30 6.77
C LEU A 68 0.40 11.41 5.84
N GLU A 69 1.01 10.38 6.42
CA GLU A 69 1.51 9.22 5.69
C GLU A 69 0.76 7.97 6.12
N THR A 70 0.62 7.03 5.18
CA THR A 70 0.02 5.71 5.42
C THR A 70 0.97 4.61 4.99
N GLN A 71 0.86 3.45 5.62
CA GLN A 71 1.58 2.24 5.24
C GLN A 71 0.67 1.05 5.47
N VAL A 72 0.38 0.30 4.41
CA VAL A 72 -0.38 -0.95 4.49
C VAL A 72 0.58 -2.11 4.83
N VAL A 73 0.27 -2.82 5.92
CA VAL A 73 0.96 -4.03 6.40
C VAL A 73 -0.07 -5.15 6.62
N ALA A 74 -0.06 -5.83 7.77
CA ALA A 74 -1.20 -6.62 8.24
C ALA A 74 -2.38 -5.75 8.73
N GLY A 75 -2.46 -4.48 8.35
CA GLY A 75 -3.37 -3.43 8.84
C GLY A 75 -2.93 -2.11 8.21
N THR A 76 -3.44 -1.00 8.68
CA THR A 76 -3.00 0.33 8.22
C THR A 76 -2.25 1.01 9.34
N ASN A 77 -0.97 1.32 9.12
CA ASN A 77 -0.28 2.31 9.93
C ASN A 77 -0.57 3.70 9.35
N TYR A 78 -0.91 4.62 10.22
CA TYR A 78 -1.02 6.05 9.95
C TYR A 78 0.11 6.76 10.69
N ARG A 79 0.69 7.78 10.05
CA ARG A 79 1.63 8.71 10.68
C ARG A 79 1.13 10.12 10.43
N PHE A 80 0.52 10.67 11.46
CA PHE A 80 0.03 12.04 11.47
C PHE A 80 1.15 12.96 11.95
N HIS A 81 1.40 14.01 11.17
CA HIS A 81 2.10 15.18 11.64
C HIS A 81 1.05 16.18 12.09
N ILE A 82 1.13 16.61 13.35
CA ILE A 82 0.10 17.44 13.98
C ILE A 82 0.74 18.62 14.69
N SER A 83 0.01 19.71 14.77
CA SER A 83 0.29 20.77 15.74
C SER A 83 -0.66 20.61 16.92
N GLY A 84 -0.15 20.76 18.14
CA GLY A 84 -0.93 20.45 19.33
C GLY A 84 -0.19 20.69 20.63
N CYS A 85 -0.67 20.06 21.70
CA CYS A 85 -0.17 20.26 23.06
C CYS A 85 0.23 18.96 23.72
N ASP A 86 1.31 19.00 24.50
CA ASP A 86 1.64 17.94 25.46
C ASP A 86 0.68 18.06 26.65
N VAL A 87 -0.06 16.99 26.91
CA VAL A 87 -1.11 16.94 27.94
C VAL A 87 -0.93 15.69 28.78
N THR A 88 -1.59 15.66 29.94
CA THR A 88 -1.63 14.49 30.83
C THR A 88 -2.73 13.52 30.42
N ASP A 89 -3.87 14.06 30.00
CA ASP A 89 -5.00 13.32 29.44
C ASP A 89 -5.36 13.96 28.09
N SER A 90 -5.57 13.14 27.06
CA SER A 90 -5.96 13.63 25.74
C SER A 90 -7.43 13.30 25.46
N ASP A 91 -8.17 14.31 25.02
CA ASP A 91 -9.54 14.19 24.54
C ASP A 91 -9.60 14.12 23.00
N GLY A 92 -8.46 13.91 22.33
CA GLY A 92 -8.36 14.04 20.88
C GLY A 92 -8.03 15.47 20.47
N GLU A 93 -9.01 16.22 19.98
CA GLU A 93 -8.84 17.65 19.69
C GLU A 93 -8.58 18.48 20.96
N CYS A 94 -7.70 19.49 20.86
CA CYS A 94 -7.40 20.36 21.99
C CYS A 94 -8.58 21.25 22.36
N SER A 95 -8.99 21.18 23.62
CA SER A 95 -9.99 22.10 24.17
C SER A 95 -9.45 23.54 24.25
N ALA A 96 -10.35 24.52 24.20
CA ALA A 96 -9.99 25.94 24.26
C ALA A 96 -9.21 26.31 25.54
N SER A 97 -9.46 25.62 26.66
CA SER A 97 -8.72 25.79 27.92
C SER A 97 -7.29 25.24 27.85
N THR A 98 -7.08 24.18 27.08
CA THR A 98 -5.73 23.65 26.86
C THR A 98 -4.93 24.64 26.01
N LEU A 99 -5.54 25.16 24.95
CA LEU A 99 -4.88 26.11 24.04
C LEU A 99 -4.55 27.46 24.67
N SER A 100 -5.26 27.87 25.73
CA SER A 100 -4.92 29.09 26.45
C SER A 100 -3.76 28.92 27.44
N SER A 101 -3.43 27.67 27.81
CA SER A 101 -2.41 27.34 28.81
C SER A 101 -1.19 26.63 28.23
N CYS A 102 -1.23 26.29 26.94
CA CYS A 102 -0.19 25.55 26.24
C CYS A 102 0.33 26.33 25.03
N GLU A 103 1.63 26.18 24.77
CA GLU A 103 2.26 26.60 23.52
C GLU A 103 2.23 25.46 22.50
N LEU A 104 1.73 25.73 21.30
CA LEU A 104 1.62 24.71 20.24
C LEU A 104 3.00 24.18 19.85
N SER A 105 3.10 22.86 19.82
CA SER A 105 4.28 22.12 19.40
C SER A 105 3.89 21.11 18.33
N ASP A 106 4.85 20.78 17.46
CA ASP A 106 4.64 19.79 16.43
C ASP A 106 4.93 18.38 16.95
N PHE A 107 4.09 17.42 16.57
CA PHE A 107 4.22 16.02 16.96
C PHE A 107 4.01 15.09 15.77
N VAL A 108 4.72 13.97 15.81
CA VAL A 108 4.50 12.80 14.96
C VAL A 108 3.80 11.73 15.76
N VAL A 109 2.52 11.49 15.45
CA VAL A 109 1.67 10.46 16.06
C VAL A 109 1.52 9.30 15.10
N GLN A 110 1.89 8.09 15.54
CA GLN A 110 1.67 6.87 14.78
C GLN A 110 0.53 6.05 15.37
N ILE A 111 -0.38 5.61 14.50
CA ILE A 111 -1.57 4.83 14.85
C ILE A 111 -1.59 3.58 13.97
N PHE A 112 -1.92 2.44 14.58
CA PHE A 112 -2.21 1.21 13.87
C PHE A 112 -3.70 0.89 13.93
N GLU A 113 -4.28 0.58 12.78
CA GLU A 113 -5.69 0.25 12.61
C GLU A 113 -5.87 -1.07 11.84
N GLN A 114 -6.82 -1.88 12.30
CA GLN A 114 -7.30 -3.07 11.60
C GLN A 114 -8.81 -3.17 11.81
N SER A 115 -9.59 -2.77 10.81
CA SER A 115 -11.05 -2.82 10.85
C SER A 115 -11.61 -4.22 11.15
N TRP A 116 -11.01 -5.29 10.62
CA TRP A 116 -11.50 -6.66 10.79
C TRP A 116 -11.25 -7.27 12.19
N THR A 117 -10.40 -6.65 13.01
CA THR A 117 -10.23 -6.98 14.42
C THR A 117 -10.72 -5.86 15.34
N SER A 118 -11.25 -4.78 14.77
CA SER A 118 -11.58 -3.55 15.49
C SER A 118 -10.41 -3.04 16.35
N THR A 119 -9.19 -3.20 15.85
CA THR A 119 -7.98 -2.71 16.54
C THR A 119 -7.74 -1.27 16.11
N LEU A 120 -7.64 -0.38 17.09
CA LEU A 120 -7.12 0.98 16.94
C LEU A 120 -6.15 1.25 18.09
N LYS A 121 -4.91 1.61 17.78
CA LYS A 121 -3.87 1.73 18.80
C LYS A 121 -2.84 2.80 18.46
N VAL A 122 -2.55 3.68 19.41
CA VAL A 122 -1.44 4.63 19.30
C VAL A 122 -0.13 3.90 19.58
N THR A 123 0.76 3.84 18.59
CA THR A 123 2.01 3.08 18.63
C THR A 123 3.23 3.94 18.95
N SER A 124 3.19 5.23 18.62
CA SER A 124 4.27 6.18 18.91
C SER A 124 3.75 7.61 18.99
N ILE A 125 4.33 8.42 19.88
CA ILE A 125 4.19 9.88 19.90
C ILE A 125 5.59 10.46 20.07
N LYS A 126 6.00 11.36 19.17
CA LYS A 126 7.29 12.04 19.24
C LYS A 126 7.08 13.53 18.97
N ALA A 127 7.84 14.40 19.62
CA ALA A 127 7.92 15.79 19.22
C ALA A 127 8.70 15.87 17.90
N GLU A 128 8.20 16.67 16.97
CA GLU A 128 8.93 17.03 15.75
C GLU A 128 9.81 18.23 16.12
N GLU A 129 11.13 18.02 16.19
CA GLU A 129 12.05 19.12 16.50
C GLU A 129 11.92 20.18 15.41
N ALA A 130 11.58 21.40 15.83
CA ALA A 130 11.35 22.53 14.94
C ALA A 130 12.52 22.69 13.96
N ALA A 131 12.25 22.44 12.67
CA ALA A 131 13.20 22.70 11.60
C ALA A 131 13.52 24.20 11.60
N THR A 132 14.69 24.55 12.15
CA THR A 132 15.28 25.88 11.96
C THR A 132 15.48 26.08 10.46
N THR A 133 14.61 26.90 9.89
CA THR A 133 14.65 27.32 8.50
C THR A 133 15.90 28.16 8.28
N THR A 134 16.97 27.54 7.79
CA THR A 134 18.00 28.27 7.02
C THR A 134 17.80 27.95 5.56
N GLN A 135 17.20 28.89 4.86
CA GLN A 135 17.16 28.94 3.41
C GLN A 135 18.61 29.05 2.89
N SER A 136 19.03 28.12 2.05
CA SER A 136 20.06 28.37 1.05
C SER A 136 19.77 27.55 -0.19
N SER A 137 18.90 28.11 -1.02
CA SER A 137 18.95 27.92 -2.45
C SER A 137 20.30 28.44 -2.98
N THR A 138 21.16 27.55 -3.47
CA THR A 138 22.09 27.88 -4.57
C THR A 138 22.33 26.61 -5.38
N SER A 139 21.62 26.51 -6.49
CA SER A 139 21.97 25.66 -7.62
C SER A 139 23.20 26.22 -8.32
N THR A 140 24.27 25.45 -8.49
CA THR A 140 25.16 25.53 -9.66
C THR A 140 25.84 24.18 -9.89
N SER A 141 25.78 23.78 -11.14
CA SER A 141 26.22 22.55 -11.79
C SER A 141 27.74 22.40 -11.88
N SER A 142 28.17 21.14 -12.12
CA SER A 142 29.30 20.70 -12.98
C SER A 142 30.37 19.84 -12.27
N SER A 143 30.31 18.53 -12.56
CA SER A 143 31.36 17.72 -13.19
C SER A 143 32.82 17.82 -12.68
N ALA A 144 33.34 16.73 -12.09
CA ALA A 144 34.30 15.81 -12.72
C ALA A 144 35.22 15.07 -11.71
N SER A 145 35.14 13.73 -11.79
CA SER A 145 36.23 12.76 -11.84
C SER A 145 37.23 12.51 -10.69
N SER A 146 37.37 11.20 -10.46
CA SER A 146 38.58 10.46 -10.05
C SER A 146 38.90 10.52 -8.55
N SER A 147 39.32 9.48 -7.85
CA SER A 147 39.58 8.06 -8.12
C SER A 147 40.17 7.50 -6.82
N GLY A 148 40.06 6.18 -6.59
CA GLY A 148 40.85 5.47 -5.59
C GLY A 148 40.05 5.14 -4.32
N GLU A 149 39.24 4.08 -4.30
CA GLU A 149 39.62 2.67 -4.11
C GLU A 149 39.90 2.27 -2.64
N ARG A 150 39.04 1.35 -2.16
CA ARG A 150 39.36 0.05 -1.52
C ARG A 150 40.17 0.13 -0.20
N MET A 151 39.64 -0.32 0.94
CA MET A 151 39.41 -1.73 1.34
C MET A 151 39.02 -1.74 2.85
N VAL A 152 38.32 -2.68 3.48
CA VAL A 152 37.65 -3.93 3.10
C VAL A 152 36.82 -4.46 4.29
N GLN A 153 35.68 -5.08 3.94
CA GLN A 153 34.86 -6.14 4.57
C GLN A 153 34.92 -6.44 6.08
N SER A 154 33.74 -6.55 6.70
CA SER A 154 33.12 -7.88 7.00
C SER A 154 31.89 -7.74 7.91
N ALA A 155 30.70 -7.86 7.32
CA ALA A 155 29.53 -8.46 7.98
C ALA A 155 28.57 -8.96 6.90
N VAL A 156 28.68 -10.26 6.62
CA VAL A 156 27.83 -10.99 5.69
C VAL A 156 26.42 -11.09 6.27
N GLN A 157 25.49 -10.29 5.76
CA GLN A 157 24.10 -10.68 5.62
C GLN A 157 23.78 -10.58 4.13
N GLN A 158 23.16 -11.61 3.56
CA GLN A 158 22.76 -11.61 2.16
C GLN A 158 21.66 -10.56 1.94
N THR A 159 22.08 -9.31 1.76
CA THR A 159 21.19 -8.25 1.30
C THR A 159 20.92 -8.55 -0.17
N LEU A 160 19.75 -9.11 -0.44
CA LEU A 160 19.23 -9.22 -1.80
C LEU A 160 19.35 -7.88 -2.50
N SER A 161 19.79 -7.91 -3.76
CA SER A 161 19.83 -6.70 -4.58
C SER A 161 18.41 -6.15 -4.75
N GLU A 162 18.28 -4.83 -4.87
CA GLU A 162 16.97 -4.18 -5.06
C GLU A 162 16.27 -4.66 -6.34
N ASN A 163 17.03 -5.07 -7.36
CA ASN A 163 16.47 -5.67 -8.56
C ASN A 163 15.83 -7.03 -8.27
N GLU A 164 16.52 -7.89 -7.53
CA GLU A 164 16.01 -9.22 -7.18
C GLU A 164 14.80 -9.15 -6.25
N LYS A 165 14.74 -8.17 -5.35
CA LYS A 165 13.54 -7.91 -4.53
C LYS A 165 12.31 -7.61 -5.39
N LYS A 166 12.47 -6.83 -6.47
CA LYS A 166 11.38 -6.54 -7.41
C LYS A 166 10.94 -7.79 -8.17
N GLU A 167 11.86 -8.66 -8.54
CA GLU A 167 11.55 -9.93 -9.20
C GLU A 167 10.75 -10.85 -8.26
N VAL A 168 11.15 -10.92 -6.98
CA VAL A 168 10.40 -11.63 -5.93
C VAL A 168 8.98 -11.10 -5.82
N ASP A 169 8.82 -9.78 -5.70
CA ASP A 169 7.49 -9.17 -5.54
C ASP A 169 6.60 -9.40 -6.79
N ALA A 170 7.18 -9.31 -7.99
CA ALA A 170 6.47 -9.60 -9.24
C ALA A 170 6.03 -11.07 -9.32
N TRP A 171 6.88 -12.00 -8.92
CA TRP A 171 6.57 -13.42 -8.86
C TRP A 171 5.45 -13.73 -7.85
N ILE A 172 5.47 -13.12 -6.66
CA ILE A 172 4.42 -13.25 -5.66
C ILE A 172 3.07 -12.83 -6.25
N GLN A 173 3.03 -11.66 -6.90
CA GLN A 173 1.81 -11.13 -7.50
C GLN A 173 1.31 -12.00 -8.64
N ALA A 174 2.20 -12.45 -9.54
CA ALA A 174 1.84 -13.25 -10.70
C ALA A 174 1.25 -14.62 -10.32
N ASN A 175 1.68 -15.18 -9.20
CA ASN A 175 1.25 -16.50 -8.73
C ASN A 175 0.10 -16.45 -7.70
N GLY A 176 -0.43 -15.26 -7.39
CA GLY A 176 -1.49 -15.11 -6.39
C GLY A 176 -1.06 -15.60 -5.01
N LEU A 177 0.21 -15.42 -4.66
CA LEU A 177 0.77 -15.81 -3.36
C LEU A 177 0.51 -14.69 -2.34
N ASN A 178 0.63 -15.02 -1.05
CA ASN A 178 0.61 -14.00 -0.01
C ASN A 178 1.93 -13.20 -0.01
N GLN A 179 1.96 -12.11 0.75
CA GLN A 179 3.10 -11.19 0.83
C GLN A 179 4.44 -11.81 1.29
N TYR A 180 4.44 -13.08 1.73
CA TYR A 180 5.61 -13.81 2.18
C TYR A 180 6.04 -14.92 1.20
N GLY A 181 5.46 -14.99 0.00
CA GLY A 181 5.74 -16.03 -1.00
C GLY A 181 5.01 -17.35 -0.77
N ASP A 182 4.21 -17.44 0.28
CA ASP A 182 3.44 -18.64 0.61
C ASP A 182 2.05 -18.64 -0.06
N ALA A 183 1.35 -19.77 -0.02
CA ALA A 183 -0.04 -19.86 -0.53
C ALA A 183 -0.95 -18.78 0.09
N ALA A 184 -1.85 -18.19 -0.71
CA ALA A 184 -2.77 -17.15 -0.24
C ALA A 184 -3.66 -17.57 0.94
N THR A 185 -3.95 -18.86 1.07
CA THR A 185 -4.76 -19.42 2.17
C THR A 185 -3.96 -19.75 3.43
N ARG A 186 -2.63 -19.55 3.41
CA ARG A 186 -1.76 -19.88 4.55
C ARG A 186 -2.01 -18.90 5.69
N MET A 187 -2.40 -19.46 6.84
CA MET A 187 -2.55 -18.74 8.10
C MET A 187 -1.31 -18.97 8.98
N TYR A 188 -0.86 -17.93 9.67
CA TYR A 188 0.27 -18.01 10.61
C TYR A 188 -0.24 -17.96 12.04
N THR A 189 0.03 -19.02 12.80
CA THR A 189 -0.16 -19.04 14.26
C THR A 189 0.80 -18.01 14.87
N GLY A 190 0.30 -16.86 15.30
CA GLY A 190 1.11 -15.71 15.74
C GLY A 190 1.07 -14.49 14.79
N GLY A 191 0.26 -14.54 13.73
CA GLY A 191 -0.05 -13.40 12.86
C GLY A 191 0.94 -13.18 11.71
N THR A 192 2.25 -13.26 11.96
CA THR A 192 3.27 -13.13 10.90
C THR A 192 4.32 -14.23 11.01
N PRO A 193 4.85 -14.76 9.90
CA PRO A 193 5.96 -15.71 9.92
C PRO A 193 7.31 -15.05 10.20
N LEU A 194 7.35 -13.72 10.27
CA LEU A 194 8.59 -12.97 10.44
C LEU A 194 9.02 -12.88 11.89
N PHE A 195 8.12 -13.12 12.85
CA PHE A 195 8.43 -13.05 14.27
C PHE A 195 8.60 -14.45 14.84
N ASP A 196 9.77 -14.72 15.42
CA ASP A 196 10.05 -15.95 16.16
C ASP A 196 9.80 -15.72 17.65
N GLU A 197 8.70 -16.29 18.17
CA GLU A 197 8.29 -16.14 19.57
C GLU A 197 9.28 -16.79 20.56
N ASN A 198 10.02 -17.83 20.14
CA ASN A 198 10.97 -18.52 21.02
C ASN A 198 12.25 -17.69 21.22
N THR A 199 12.62 -16.89 20.23
CA THR A 199 13.84 -16.06 20.27
C THR A 199 13.57 -14.57 20.46
N GLY A 200 12.32 -14.14 20.30
CA GLY A 200 11.90 -12.73 20.34
C GLY A 200 12.45 -11.88 19.19
N LYS A 201 12.92 -12.51 18.11
CA LYS A 201 13.58 -11.84 16.98
C LYS A 201 12.63 -11.75 15.78
N THR A 202 12.72 -10.62 15.08
CA THR A 202 12.04 -10.43 13.79
C THR A 202 13.02 -10.65 12.65
N LYS A 203 12.64 -11.47 11.68
CA LYS A 203 13.37 -11.76 10.45
C LYS A 203 12.93 -10.82 9.33
N ASP A 204 13.87 -10.42 8.48
CA ASP A 204 13.55 -9.68 7.26
C ASP A 204 12.64 -10.50 6.31
N ARG A 205 11.70 -9.82 5.63
CA ARG A 205 10.73 -10.45 4.72
C ARG A 205 11.41 -11.25 3.61
N TYR A 206 12.41 -10.67 2.97
CA TYR A 206 13.07 -11.32 1.85
C TYR A 206 14.04 -12.42 2.33
N ALA A 207 14.63 -12.25 3.51
CA ALA A 207 15.36 -13.33 4.16
C ALA A 207 14.45 -14.53 4.50
N TYR A 208 13.18 -14.30 4.84
CA TYR A 208 12.19 -15.37 5.02
C TYR A 208 11.86 -16.06 3.68
N ILE A 209 11.54 -15.27 2.64
CA ILE A 209 11.22 -15.79 1.30
C ILE A 209 12.36 -16.64 0.76
N LEU A 210 13.61 -16.17 0.85
CA LEU A 210 14.79 -16.95 0.42
C LEU A 210 14.96 -18.26 1.17
N SER A 211 14.60 -18.31 2.44
CA SER A 211 14.69 -19.55 3.20
C SER A 211 13.60 -20.57 2.85
N HIS A 212 12.44 -20.10 2.36
CA HIS A 212 11.32 -20.95 1.94
C HIS A 212 11.37 -21.32 0.45
N HIS A 213 12.03 -20.47 -0.35
CA HIS A 213 12.21 -20.64 -1.80
C HIS A 213 13.70 -20.60 -2.18
N PRO A 214 14.52 -21.56 -1.70
CA PRO A 214 15.94 -21.61 -2.05
C PRO A 214 16.19 -21.76 -3.57
N GLU A 215 15.22 -22.29 -4.30
CA GLU A 215 15.22 -22.47 -5.75
C GLU A 215 15.00 -21.19 -6.56
N ARG A 216 14.60 -20.08 -5.90
CA ARG A 216 14.42 -18.75 -6.52
C ARG A 216 13.54 -18.77 -7.78
N PRO A 217 12.27 -19.21 -7.69
CA PRO A 217 11.37 -19.37 -8.85
C PRO A 217 11.08 -18.06 -9.63
N TRP A 218 11.32 -16.91 -9.02
CA TRP A 218 11.26 -15.60 -9.69
C TRP A 218 12.32 -15.43 -10.80
N GLN A 219 13.45 -16.14 -10.72
CA GLN A 219 14.50 -16.04 -11.74
C GLN A 219 14.09 -16.68 -13.08
N GLU A 220 13.30 -17.76 -13.03
CA GLU A 220 12.74 -18.38 -14.24
C GLU A 220 11.72 -17.47 -14.93
N THR A 221 10.95 -16.74 -14.11
CA THR A 221 9.97 -15.76 -14.59
C THR A 221 10.68 -14.60 -15.30
N ALA A 222 11.79 -14.10 -14.76
CA ALA A 222 12.59 -13.03 -15.36
C ALA A 222 13.18 -13.42 -16.73
N MET A 223 13.59 -14.68 -16.91
CA MET A 223 14.07 -15.17 -18.21
C MET A 223 12.93 -15.25 -19.25
N ASN A 224 11.72 -15.62 -18.86
CA ASN A 224 10.58 -15.68 -19.78
C ASN A 224 10.14 -14.29 -20.26
N PHE A 225 10.22 -13.26 -19.41
CA PHE A 225 9.94 -11.87 -19.81
C PHE A 225 11.05 -11.23 -20.65
N ALA A 226 12.30 -11.66 -20.48
CA ALA A 226 13.42 -11.20 -21.30
C ALA A 226 13.40 -11.82 -22.72
N VAL A 227 12.89 -13.05 -22.85
CA VAL A 227 12.77 -13.74 -24.14
C VAL A 227 11.67 -13.12 -25.03
N GLU A 228 10.57 -12.62 -24.48
CA GLU A 228 9.52 -11.95 -25.28
C GLU A 228 9.91 -10.55 -25.79
N LYS A 229 10.88 -9.88 -25.16
CA LYS A 229 11.38 -8.57 -25.65
C LYS A 229 12.45 -8.68 -26.75
N GLY A 230 12.79 -9.89 -27.18
CA GLY A 230 13.84 -10.13 -28.18
C GLY A 230 13.36 -10.40 -29.61
N VAL A 231 12.05 -10.39 -29.89
CA VAL A 231 11.53 -10.68 -31.24
C VAL A 231 10.53 -9.61 -31.67
N ASP A 232 11.03 -8.45 -32.10
CA ASP A 232 10.45 -7.77 -33.27
C ASP A 232 11.45 -6.76 -33.84
N GLU A 233 12.34 -7.24 -34.69
CA GLU A 233 12.94 -6.41 -35.72
C GLU A 233 13.15 -7.26 -36.98
N THR A 234 12.10 -7.40 -37.80
CA THR A 234 12.21 -7.32 -39.26
C THR A 234 10.85 -7.13 -39.92
N GLN A 235 10.64 -5.91 -40.42
CA GLN A 235 10.22 -5.63 -41.80
C GLN A 235 8.86 -6.17 -42.29
N GLY A 236 7.94 -5.22 -42.47
CA GLY A 236 7.35 -5.01 -43.79
C GLY A 236 5.91 -5.47 -44.02
N GLN A 237 5.07 -4.47 -44.29
CA GLN A 237 4.13 -4.48 -45.42
C GLN A 237 2.86 -5.34 -45.27
N GLY A 238 1.81 -4.68 -44.79
CA GLY A 238 0.45 -4.78 -45.33
C GLY A 238 -0.36 -6.03 -44.99
N SER A 239 -1.29 -5.91 -44.04
CA SER A 239 -2.67 -6.37 -44.24
C SER A 239 -3.57 -5.97 -43.09
N VAL A 240 -4.77 -5.53 -43.47
CA VAL A 240 -5.89 -5.15 -42.61
C VAL A 240 -6.54 -6.43 -42.09
N ALA A 241 -5.97 -7.07 -41.05
CA ALA A 241 -6.59 -8.23 -40.41
C ALA A 241 -5.97 -8.45 -39.02
N GLY A 242 -6.51 -7.79 -37.99
CA GLY A 242 -6.03 -7.92 -36.61
C GLY A 242 -6.90 -7.22 -35.58
N VAL A 243 -8.17 -7.01 -35.90
CA VAL A 243 -9.22 -6.75 -34.92
C VAL A 243 -10.06 -8.03 -34.90
N PHE A 244 -10.51 -8.47 -33.72
CA PHE A 244 -11.27 -9.71 -33.44
C PHE A 244 -10.46 -10.94 -32.99
N ALA A 245 -9.77 -10.84 -31.84
CA ALA A 245 -9.47 -12.03 -31.02
C ALA A 245 -9.60 -11.80 -29.49
N MET A 246 -10.30 -10.75 -29.06
CA MET A 246 -10.55 -10.46 -27.62
C MET A 246 -12.03 -10.16 -27.33
N LEU A 247 -12.96 -10.80 -28.07
CA LEU A 247 -14.40 -10.78 -27.76
C LEU A 247 -15.03 -12.17 -27.67
N GLY A 248 -14.22 -13.25 -27.75
CA GLY A 248 -14.70 -14.63 -27.74
C GLY A 248 -14.73 -15.32 -26.37
N VAL A 249 -14.01 -14.80 -25.36
CA VAL A 249 -13.90 -15.48 -24.04
C VAL A 249 -14.89 -14.93 -23.02
N PHE A 250 -15.39 -13.69 -23.19
CA PHE A 250 -16.33 -13.08 -22.24
C PHE A 250 -17.80 -13.47 -22.45
N THR A 251 -18.19 -13.97 -23.63
CA THR A 251 -19.58 -14.39 -23.90
C THR A 251 -19.92 -15.78 -23.34
N VAL A 252 -18.93 -16.67 -23.22
CA VAL A 252 -19.15 -18.02 -22.67
C VAL A 252 -19.32 -18.01 -21.14
N VAL A 253 -18.64 -17.10 -20.44
CA VAL A 253 -18.71 -17.01 -18.96
C VAL A 253 -20.06 -16.41 -18.51
N LEU A 254 -20.61 -15.42 -19.21
CA LEU A 254 -21.90 -14.82 -18.85
C LEU A 254 -23.09 -15.77 -19.10
N ALA A 255 -23.03 -16.64 -20.11
CA ALA A 255 -24.06 -17.64 -20.35
C ALA A 255 -24.06 -18.76 -19.27
N GLY A 256 -22.88 -19.16 -18.77
CA GLY A 256 -22.76 -20.19 -17.73
C GLY A 256 -23.34 -19.76 -16.38
N VAL A 257 -23.15 -18.49 -15.98
CA VAL A 257 -23.65 -17.96 -14.71
C VAL A 257 -25.18 -17.84 -14.68
N ALA A 258 -25.82 -17.54 -15.82
CA ALA A 258 -27.27 -17.45 -15.93
C ALA A 258 -27.97 -18.82 -15.78
N VAL A 259 -27.37 -19.89 -16.32
CA VAL A 259 -27.92 -21.26 -16.22
C VAL A 259 -27.76 -21.82 -14.80
N LEU A 260 -26.67 -21.51 -14.09
CA LEU A 260 -26.47 -22.00 -12.72
C LEU A 260 -27.44 -21.35 -11.72
N LYS A 261 -27.75 -20.05 -11.88
CA LYS A 261 -28.68 -19.33 -10.99
C LYS A 261 -30.14 -19.74 -11.21
N MET A 262 -30.52 -20.17 -12.42
CA MET A 262 -31.86 -20.73 -12.69
C MET A 262 -32.09 -22.12 -12.08
N HIS A 263 -31.03 -22.90 -11.81
CA HIS A 263 -31.18 -24.22 -11.21
C HIS A 263 -31.25 -24.20 -9.67
N GLN A 264 -30.73 -23.16 -9.01
CA GLN A 264 -30.78 -23.04 -7.56
C GLN A 264 -32.13 -22.50 -7.05
N GLY A 265 -32.85 -21.68 -7.82
CA GLY A 265 -34.17 -21.14 -7.43
C GLY A 265 -35.32 -22.15 -7.38
N ARG A 266 -35.10 -23.43 -7.71
CA ARG A 266 -36.15 -24.47 -7.73
C ARG A 266 -36.16 -25.41 -6.52
N ARG A 267 -35.27 -25.21 -5.53
CA ARG A 267 -35.18 -26.09 -4.34
C ARG A 267 -35.77 -25.53 -3.04
N ASP A 268 -36.19 -24.27 -2.98
CA ASP A 268 -36.67 -23.66 -1.72
C ASP A 268 -38.19 -23.67 -1.52
N ARG A 269 -38.88 -24.73 -1.95
CA ARG A 269 -40.29 -24.95 -1.59
C ARG A 269 -40.49 -26.26 -0.83
N VAL A 270 -39.77 -26.40 0.28
CA VAL A 270 -40.18 -27.33 1.34
C VAL A 270 -41.11 -26.55 2.28
N ARG A 271 -42.42 -26.78 2.11
CA ARG A 271 -43.45 -26.37 3.08
C ARG A 271 -43.15 -27.03 4.42
N TYR A 272 -42.89 -26.24 5.44
CA TYR A 272 -43.00 -26.68 6.82
C TYR A 272 -44.47 -26.87 7.15
N ASN A 273 -44.87 -28.10 7.48
CA ASN A 273 -46.22 -28.45 7.87
C ASN A 273 -46.21 -28.70 9.38
N PRO A 274 -46.77 -27.81 10.23
CA PRO A 274 -46.84 -28.06 11.66
C PRO A 274 -47.90 -29.13 11.92
N ILE A 275 -47.48 -30.30 12.39
CA ILE A 275 -48.38 -31.36 12.86
C ILE A 275 -48.99 -30.89 14.19
N HIS A 276 -50.31 -30.77 14.19
CA HIS A 276 -51.15 -30.65 15.36
C HIS A 276 -51.35 -32.01 16.05
N THR A 277 -51.60 -31.94 17.36
CA THR A 277 -52.08 -32.97 18.31
C THR A 277 -51.01 -33.96 18.81
N ARG A 278 -51.02 -34.39 20.08
CA ARG A 278 -52.19 -34.71 20.92
C ARG A 278 -51.82 -34.81 22.40
N GLU A 279 -52.79 -34.46 23.23
CA GLU A 279 -52.93 -34.76 24.66
C GLU A 279 -52.44 -36.16 25.07
N LYS A 280 -51.75 -36.23 26.20
CA LYS A 280 -52.18 -36.98 27.40
C LYS A 280 -51.33 -36.57 28.60
#